data_AF-A0AAV9L4T1-F1
#
_entry.id   AF-A0AAV9L4T1-F1
#
_cell.length_a   1.000
_cell.length_b   1.000
_cell.length_c   1.000
_cell.angle_alpha   90.00
_cell.angle_beta   90.00
_cell.angle_gamma   90.00
#
_symmetry.space_group_name_H-M   'P 1'
#
loop_
_entity.id
_entity.type
_entity.pdbx_description
1 polymer ?
#
loop_
_entity_poly.entity_id
_entity_poly.type
_entity_poly.pdbx_seq_one_letter_code
_entity_poly.pdbx_strand_id
1 'polypeptide(L)'
;MVDNCGGLPLAVVVLSGLLSHKRGLEEWQKVKDHLWQNIKDDSIEVSYILSLSYNNLSTALKQCFLYFGIFPEDHVVHVDHILWLWMAEGFVPTGKEIMEGVAEGFLNELIRRSLIQVVRTFWEKVGKCRIHDLLRDLAVQKALEVNFFDIYDPRKHSISSLCLRHAIHSQGKRYLSLDLSNLKLRSLIFLDTDFLKMGLIKFHNVFQHLYVLYLEMCVDNMSIVPDAIGSLYHLKFLRLRGIHDLPSSIGNLKNLQTLLVNDYGYFCQLPRETADLINLRHLVASYSKPLKRISKLTSLQVLKGIHCDQWKDVDPVDLVNLRELSMHEITKTYSLNNISSLKNLSTLKLCCVAYESFPNLEYLSSCQNLQKLWLDGQIEKLPLSEQFPNSIAMMVLRYSELMEDPMSTLGILPNLRNLDLFRAYGGKEITCSDNSFSQLEILRLECLENLERWHLATSVMPLIKGLGIHRCPKLHEIPDRMKDVERTPFQ
;
A
#
# COMPACT_ATOMS: atom_id res chain seq x y z
N MET A 1 30.80 -5.29 -21.40
CA MET A 1 29.37 -4.93 -21.22
C MET A 1 29.19 -4.10 -19.96
N VAL A 2 29.47 -4.68 -18.79
CA VAL A 2 29.48 -3.94 -17.50
C VAL A 2 30.50 -2.79 -17.54
N ASP A 3 31.63 -3.04 -18.17
CA ASP A 3 32.73 -2.09 -18.41
C ASP A 3 32.24 -0.85 -19.18
N ASN A 4 31.44 -1.08 -20.23
CA ASN A 4 30.83 -0.06 -21.07
C ASN A 4 29.83 0.83 -20.31
N CYS A 5 29.38 0.45 -19.12
CA CYS A 5 28.54 1.29 -18.24
C CYS A 5 29.33 2.37 -17.49
N GLY A 6 30.64 2.51 -17.74
CA GLY A 6 31.48 3.57 -17.13
C GLY A 6 31.60 3.48 -15.61
N GLY A 7 31.38 2.30 -15.03
CA GLY A 7 31.33 2.08 -13.58
C GLY A 7 30.08 2.64 -12.87
N LEU A 8 29.11 3.21 -13.60
CA LEU A 8 27.96 3.89 -13.01
C LEU A 8 26.92 2.88 -12.46
N PRO A 9 26.63 2.86 -11.14
CA PRO A 9 25.83 1.78 -10.53
C PRO A 9 24.43 1.62 -11.11
N LEU A 10 23.72 2.73 -11.36
CA LEU A 10 22.38 2.68 -11.97
C LEU A 10 22.40 2.03 -13.36
N ALA A 11 23.43 2.32 -14.16
CA ALA A 11 23.56 1.81 -15.52
C ALA A 11 23.83 0.30 -15.52
N VAL A 12 24.70 -0.19 -14.63
CA VAL A 12 24.94 -1.62 -14.41
C VAL A 12 23.67 -2.33 -13.92
N VAL A 13 22.99 -1.75 -12.93
CA VAL A 13 21.78 -2.34 -12.32
C VAL A 13 20.62 -2.41 -13.32
N VAL A 14 20.32 -1.34 -14.07
CA VAL A 14 19.26 -1.35 -15.09
C VAL A 14 19.61 -2.25 -16.28
N LEU A 15 20.89 -2.37 -16.67
CA LEU A 15 21.32 -3.34 -17.68
C LEU A 15 21.13 -4.79 -17.18
N SER A 16 21.46 -5.10 -15.93
CA SER A 16 21.20 -6.42 -15.35
C SER A 16 19.70 -6.74 -15.24
N GLY A 17 18.87 -5.74 -14.91
CA GLY A 17 17.41 -5.85 -14.88
C GLY A 17 16.78 -6.08 -16.26
N LEU A 18 17.38 -5.53 -17.32
CA LEU A 18 17.02 -5.85 -18.70
C LEU A 18 17.43 -7.28 -19.08
N LEU A 19 18.69 -7.66 -18.81
CA LEU A 19 19.26 -8.95 -19.19
C LEU A 19 18.65 -10.14 -18.42
N SER A 20 18.18 -9.95 -17.18
CA SER A 20 17.49 -10.99 -16.40
C SER A 20 16.15 -11.43 -17.02
N HIS A 21 15.57 -10.60 -17.89
CA HIS A 21 14.35 -10.92 -18.66
C HIS A 21 14.67 -11.46 -20.07
N LYS A 22 15.95 -11.65 -20.41
CA LYS A 22 16.42 -12.22 -21.69
C LYS A 22 16.91 -13.65 -21.50
N ARG A 23 16.25 -14.60 -22.15
CA ARG A 23 16.58 -16.04 -22.08
C ARG A 23 17.53 -16.44 -23.21
N GLY A 24 18.67 -17.04 -22.84
CA GLY A 24 19.66 -17.57 -23.79
C GLY A 24 20.65 -16.54 -24.32
N LEU A 25 21.79 -17.04 -24.80
CA LEU A 25 22.93 -16.24 -25.25
C LEU A 25 22.58 -15.33 -26.44
N GLU A 26 21.69 -15.76 -27.34
CA GLU A 26 21.27 -14.99 -28.51
C GLU A 26 20.52 -13.70 -28.15
N GLU A 27 19.64 -13.71 -27.14
CA GLU A 27 18.96 -12.51 -26.70
C GLU A 27 19.90 -11.53 -25.99
N TRP A 28 20.90 -12.05 -25.28
CA TRP A 28 21.98 -11.25 -24.69
C TRP A 28 22.88 -10.63 -25.77
N GLN A 29 23.20 -11.40 -26.82
CA GLN A 29 23.94 -10.94 -27.99
C GLN A 29 23.19 -9.80 -28.69
N LYS A 30 21.87 -9.95 -28.95
CA LYS A 30 21.04 -8.88 -29.54
C LYS A 30 21.05 -7.59 -28.70
N VAL A 31 20.94 -7.68 -27.37
CA VAL A 31 21.00 -6.49 -26.48
C VAL A 31 22.38 -5.84 -26.56
N LYS A 32 23.45 -6.63 -26.49
CA LYS A 32 24.84 -6.18 -26.59
C LYS A 32 25.15 -5.49 -27.93
N ASP A 33 24.60 -5.99 -29.03
CA ASP A 33 24.87 -5.45 -30.37
C ASP A 33 24.14 -4.10 -30.61
N HIS A 34 22.94 -3.92 -30.05
CA HIS A 34 22.27 -2.60 -30.02
C HIS A 34 23.05 -1.59 -29.16
N LEU A 35 23.54 -2.03 -28.00
CA LEU A 35 24.37 -1.22 -27.10
C LEU A 35 25.69 -0.78 -27.78
N TRP A 36 26.36 -1.68 -28.50
CA TRP A 36 27.62 -1.39 -29.21
C TRP A 36 27.47 -0.39 -30.35
N GLN A 37 26.31 -0.32 -31.01
CA GLN A 37 26.01 0.70 -32.03
C GLN A 37 25.93 2.13 -31.47
N ASN A 38 25.93 2.30 -30.13
CA ASN A 38 25.66 3.57 -29.44
C ASN A 38 26.75 3.94 -28.42
N ILE A 39 27.98 3.41 -28.58
CA ILE A 39 29.15 3.88 -27.83
C ILE A 39 29.57 5.28 -28.29
N LYS A 40 29.95 6.12 -27.32
CA LYS A 40 30.67 7.39 -27.50
C LYS A 40 31.79 7.43 -26.46
N ASP A 41 32.97 7.90 -26.82
CA ASP A 41 34.09 8.11 -25.90
C ASP A 41 34.32 6.90 -24.96
N ASP A 42 34.48 5.73 -25.58
CA ASP A 42 34.67 4.39 -24.98
C ASP A 42 33.61 3.91 -23.95
N SER A 43 32.49 4.62 -23.82
CA SER A 43 31.39 4.31 -22.90
C SER A 43 30.02 4.35 -23.58
N ILE A 44 28.98 3.90 -22.87
CA ILE A 44 27.58 4.03 -23.31
C ILE A 44 26.90 5.07 -22.44
N GLU A 45 26.33 6.09 -23.09
CA GLU A 45 25.57 7.14 -22.42
C GLU A 45 24.41 6.52 -21.60
N VAL A 46 24.33 6.83 -20.29
CA VAL A 46 23.36 6.19 -19.37
C VAL A 46 21.92 6.32 -19.88
N SER A 47 21.59 7.49 -20.44
CA SER A 47 20.31 7.79 -21.10
C SER A 47 19.89 6.70 -22.11
N TYR A 48 20.84 6.13 -22.85
CA TYR A 48 20.61 5.07 -23.82
C TYR A 48 20.31 3.73 -23.13
N ILE A 49 21.03 3.37 -22.07
CA ILE A 49 20.78 2.13 -21.31
C ILE A 49 19.40 2.17 -20.65
N LEU A 50 19.03 3.29 -20.03
CA LEU A 50 17.71 3.49 -19.45
C LEU A 50 16.63 3.42 -20.55
N SER A 51 16.84 4.10 -21.68
CA SER A 51 15.94 4.08 -22.84
C SER A 51 15.77 2.69 -23.43
N LEU A 52 16.83 1.88 -23.54
CA LEU A 52 16.78 0.52 -24.05
C LEU A 52 15.95 -0.40 -23.13
N SER A 53 16.10 -0.25 -21.81
CA SER A 53 15.31 -0.99 -20.83
C SER A 53 13.83 -0.63 -20.90
N TYR A 54 13.50 0.67 -20.97
CA TYR A 54 12.14 1.16 -21.24
C TYR A 54 11.58 0.62 -22.57
N ASN A 55 12.36 0.67 -23.65
CA ASN A 55 11.92 0.21 -24.97
C ASN A 55 11.59 -1.29 -24.99
N ASN A 56 12.26 -2.11 -24.15
CA ASN A 56 12.00 -3.54 -23.96
C ASN A 56 10.83 -3.86 -22.99
N LEU A 57 10.05 -2.86 -22.54
CA LEU A 57 8.79 -3.06 -21.81
C LEU A 57 7.60 -3.34 -22.75
N SER A 58 6.61 -4.08 -22.26
CA SER A 58 5.29 -4.20 -22.90
C SER A 58 4.52 -2.88 -22.84
N THR A 59 3.52 -2.70 -23.69
CA THR A 59 2.75 -1.43 -23.77
C THR A 59 2.12 -1.03 -22.43
N ALA A 60 1.56 -1.98 -21.68
CA ALA A 60 1.01 -1.73 -20.34
C ALA A 60 2.11 -1.35 -19.35
N LEU A 61 3.24 -2.07 -19.32
CA LEU A 61 4.37 -1.74 -18.45
C LEU A 61 4.99 -0.38 -18.79
N LYS A 62 5.00 0.04 -20.06
CA LYS A 62 5.38 1.40 -20.46
C LYS A 62 4.46 2.44 -19.84
N GLN A 63 3.14 2.27 -19.94
CA GLN A 63 2.17 3.18 -19.32
C GLN A 63 2.35 3.25 -17.80
N CYS A 64 2.50 2.09 -17.13
CA CYS A 64 2.75 2.00 -15.69
C CYS A 64 4.06 2.72 -15.27
N PHE A 65 5.15 2.52 -16.02
CA PHE A 65 6.44 3.20 -15.77
C PHE A 65 6.35 4.71 -16.00
N LEU A 66 5.76 5.14 -17.13
CA LEU A 66 5.57 6.56 -17.41
C LEU A 66 4.78 7.23 -16.28
N TYR A 67 3.78 6.56 -15.71
CA TYR A 67 2.95 7.12 -14.64
C TYR A 67 3.72 7.50 -13.37
N PHE A 68 4.87 6.88 -13.10
CA PHE A 68 5.73 7.31 -11.98
C PHE A 68 6.37 8.70 -12.23
N GLY A 69 6.52 9.13 -13.48
CA GLY A 69 7.00 10.47 -13.84
C GLY A 69 6.05 11.62 -13.46
N ILE A 70 4.80 11.31 -13.09
CA ILE A 70 3.82 12.29 -12.60
C ILE A 70 4.20 12.84 -11.21
N PHE A 71 4.91 12.06 -10.40
CA PHE A 71 5.25 12.46 -9.03
C PHE A 71 6.48 13.41 -9.00
N PRO A 72 6.68 14.17 -7.90
CA PRO A 72 7.92 14.91 -7.67
C PRO A 72 9.17 14.00 -7.65
N GLU A 73 10.34 14.62 -7.67
CA GLU A 73 11.64 13.97 -7.43
C GLU A 73 11.69 13.37 -6.02
N ASP A 74 12.47 12.29 -5.82
CA ASP A 74 12.55 11.48 -4.58
C ASP A 74 11.20 10.91 -4.01
N HIS A 75 10.04 11.23 -4.59
CA HIS A 75 8.74 11.02 -3.96
C HIS A 75 8.39 9.54 -3.69
N VAL A 76 8.17 9.21 -2.42
CA VAL A 76 7.91 7.85 -1.94
C VAL A 76 6.42 7.50 -2.02
N VAL A 77 6.06 6.60 -2.92
CA VAL A 77 4.68 6.19 -3.21
C VAL A 77 4.28 4.93 -2.42
N HIS A 78 3.12 4.96 -1.78
CA HIS A 78 2.47 3.77 -1.20
C HIS A 78 2.00 2.83 -2.32
N VAL A 79 2.34 1.54 -2.22
CA VAL A 79 2.09 0.57 -3.29
C VAL A 79 0.62 0.44 -3.64
N ASP A 80 -0.26 0.24 -2.65
CA ASP A 80 -1.72 0.16 -2.86
C ASP A 80 -2.24 1.31 -3.75
N HIS A 81 -1.76 2.55 -3.50
CA HIS A 81 -2.21 3.74 -4.23
C HIS A 81 -1.80 3.71 -5.71
N ILE A 82 -0.56 3.33 -6.05
CA ILE A 82 -0.12 3.29 -7.45
C ILE A 82 -0.81 2.15 -8.23
N LEU A 83 -1.07 1.01 -7.58
CA LEU A 83 -1.83 -0.09 -8.21
C LEU A 83 -3.27 0.35 -8.52
N TRP A 84 -3.96 0.98 -7.56
CA TRP A 84 -5.33 1.48 -7.75
C TRP A 84 -5.42 2.60 -8.78
N LEU A 85 -4.39 3.44 -8.89
CA LEU A 85 -4.28 4.45 -9.96
C LEU A 85 -4.18 3.80 -11.34
N TRP A 86 -3.28 2.82 -11.54
CA TRP A 86 -3.17 2.10 -12.82
C TRP A 86 -4.43 1.35 -13.23
N MET A 87 -5.20 0.83 -12.27
CA MET A 87 -6.51 0.21 -12.51
C MET A 87 -7.57 1.24 -12.95
N ALA A 88 -7.63 2.39 -12.29
CA ALA A 88 -8.55 3.47 -12.66
C ALA A 88 -8.24 4.04 -14.07
N GLU A 89 -6.96 4.27 -14.35
CA GLU A 89 -6.44 4.64 -15.68
C GLU A 89 -6.75 3.61 -16.78
N GLY A 90 -6.91 2.33 -16.42
CA GLY A 90 -7.15 1.23 -17.35
C GLY A 90 -5.87 0.69 -18.01
N PHE A 91 -4.70 0.86 -17.40
CA PHE A 91 -3.47 0.18 -17.84
C PHE A 91 -3.48 -1.31 -17.50
N VAL A 92 -4.22 -1.67 -16.44
CA VAL A 92 -4.46 -3.05 -16.01
C VAL A 92 -5.64 -3.61 -16.81
N PRO A 93 -5.48 -4.72 -17.55
CA PRO A 93 -6.56 -5.29 -18.36
C PRO A 93 -7.65 -5.91 -17.49
N THR A 94 -8.92 -5.64 -17.81
CA THR A 94 -10.08 -6.32 -17.23
C THR A 94 -10.23 -7.71 -17.85
N GLY A 95 -10.05 -8.77 -17.07
CA GLY A 95 -10.10 -10.16 -17.55
C GLY A 95 -10.65 -11.14 -16.51
N LYS A 96 -10.25 -12.42 -16.62
CA LYS A 96 -10.58 -13.46 -15.62
C LYS A 96 -9.76 -13.35 -14.33
N GLU A 97 -8.65 -12.63 -14.38
CA GLU A 97 -7.74 -12.45 -13.25
C GLU A 97 -8.13 -11.25 -12.38
N ILE A 98 -7.76 -11.30 -11.10
CA ILE A 98 -8.01 -10.24 -10.14
C ILE A 98 -7.10 -9.05 -10.46
N MET A 99 -7.68 -7.91 -10.86
CA MET A 99 -6.95 -6.72 -11.33
C MET A 99 -5.85 -6.27 -10.36
N GLU A 100 -6.12 -6.35 -9.06
CA GLU A 100 -5.18 -6.01 -7.98
C GLU A 100 -3.90 -6.85 -8.06
N GLY A 101 -4.02 -8.15 -8.35
CA GLY A 101 -2.90 -9.07 -8.52
C GLY A 101 -2.15 -8.88 -9.85
N VAL A 102 -2.85 -8.52 -10.93
CA VAL A 102 -2.22 -8.17 -12.22
C VAL A 102 -1.41 -6.88 -12.08
N ALA A 103 -1.95 -5.88 -11.37
CA ALA A 103 -1.26 -4.63 -11.07
C ALA A 103 0.00 -4.86 -10.22
N GLU A 104 -0.10 -5.69 -9.17
CA GLU A 104 1.04 -6.10 -8.35
C GLU A 104 2.09 -6.86 -9.17
N GLY A 105 1.67 -7.74 -10.09
CA GLY A 105 2.55 -8.41 -11.06
C GLY A 105 3.32 -7.42 -11.95
N PHE A 106 2.65 -6.37 -12.45
CA PHE A 106 3.29 -5.31 -13.24
C PHE A 106 4.31 -4.51 -12.43
N LEU A 107 3.97 -4.10 -11.20
CA LEU A 107 4.92 -3.39 -10.32
C LEU A 107 6.14 -4.25 -10.02
N ASN A 108 5.92 -5.53 -9.67
CA ASN A 108 6.99 -6.48 -9.40
C ASN A 108 7.88 -6.73 -10.63
N GLU A 109 7.38 -6.55 -11.87
CA GLU A 109 8.23 -6.58 -13.06
C GLU A 109 9.08 -5.31 -13.23
N LEU A 110 8.51 -4.12 -13.00
CA LEU A 110 9.29 -2.87 -13.04
C LEU A 110 10.40 -2.88 -11.97
N ILE A 111 10.14 -3.47 -10.80
CA ILE A 111 11.13 -3.68 -9.74
C ILE A 111 12.18 -4.73 -10.13
N ARG A 112 11.78 -5.88 -10.69
CA ARG A 112 12.73 -6.91 -11.21
C ARG A 112 13.60 -6.39 -12.37
N ARG A 113 13.11 -5.41 -13.14
CA ARG A 113 13.88 -4.68 -14.18
C ARG A 113 14.70 -3.51 -13.63
N SER A 114 14.66 -3.29 -12.31
CA SER A 114 15.31 -2.18 -11.59
C SER A 114 14.92 -0.78 -12.08
N LEU A 115 13.74 -0.65 -12.69
CA LEU A 115 13.17 0.62 -13.13
C LEU A 115 12.43 1.36 -12.00
N ILE A 116 12.07 0.65 -10.94
CA ILE A 116 11.43 1.16 -9.73
C ILE A 116 12.18 0.60 -8.50
N GLN A 117 12.49 1.47 -7.55
CA GLN A 117 13.19 1.13 -6.31
C GLN A 117 12.19 0.76 -5.21
N VAL A 118 12.51 -0.29 -4.46
CA VAL A 118 11.85 -0.62 -3.19
C VAL A 118 12.36 0.35 -2.12
N VAL A 119 11.44 1.00 -1.41
CA VAL A 119 11.75 1.86 -0.25
C VAL A 119 11.43 1.14 1.06
N ARG A 120 10.38 0.30 1.07
CA ARG A 120 9.99 -0.51 2.23
C ARG A 120 9.33 -1.82 1.80
N THR A 121 9.93 -2.95 2.16
CA THR A 121 9.32 -4.31 2.11
C THR A 121 8.74 -4.67 3.46
N PHE A 122 7.48 -5.08 3.48
CA PHE A 122 6.73 -5.42 4.68
C PHE A 122 6.12 -6.81 4.54
N TRP A 123 6.80 -7.79 5.16
CA TRP A 123 6.56 -9.23 4.97
C TRP A 123 6.56 -9.63 3.50
N GLU A 124 7.75 -9.51 2.89
CA GLU A 124 8.09 -9.81 1.49
C GLU A 124 7.36 -8.97 0.42
N LYS A 125 6.14 -8.50 0.69
CA LYS A 125 5.41 -7.55 -0.16
C LYS A 125 6.03 -6.15 -0.09
N VAL A 126 6.11 -5.47 -1.22
CA VAL A 126 6.53 -4.07 -1.29
C VAL A 126 5.39 -3.18 -0.76
N GLY A 127 5.65 -2.41 0.30
CA GLY A 127 4.69 -1.47 0.89
C GLY A 127 4.91 -0.03 0.42
N LYS A 128 6.17 0.37 0.22
CA LYS A 128 6.53 1.67 -0.37
C LYS A 128 7.61 1.52 -1.44
N CYS A 129 7.49 2.30 -2.51
CA CYS A 129 8.41 2.33 -3.65
C CYS A 129 8.66 3.76 -4.13
N ARG A 130 9.67 3.96 -4.97
CA ARG A 130 9.95 5.23 -5.65
C ARG A 130 10.61 4.98 -7.00
N ILE A 131 10.58 5.97 -7.88
CA ILE A 131 11.41 5.99 -9.10
C ILE A 131 12.72 6.73 -8.79
N HIS A 132 13.83 6.34 -9.43
CA HIS A 132 15.07 7.11 -9.36
C HIS A 132 15.02 8.26 -10.37
N ASP A 133 15.56 9.39 -10.01
CA ASP A 133 15.50 10.70 -10.69
C ASP A 133 15.90 10.61 -12.17
N LEU A 134 17.01 9.96 -12.54
CA LEU A 134 17.38 9.76 -13.96
C LEU A 134 16.40 8.86 -14.74
N LEU A 135 15.71 7.93 -14.06
CA LEU A 135 14.62 7.14 -14.64
C LEU A 135 13.31 7.93 -14.69
N ARG A 136 13.10 8.84 -13.74
CA ARG A 136 11.96 9.77 -13.69
C ARG A 136 12.05 10.80 -14.81
N ASP A 137 13.23 11.34 -15.09
CA ASP A 137 13.48 12.26 -16.19
C ASP A 137 13.26 11.57 -17.54
N LEU A 138 13.71 10.32 -17.68
CA LEU A 138 13.35 9.50 -18.84
C LEU A 138 11.83 9.29 -18.93
N ALA A 139 11.14 9.01 -17.82
CA ALA A 139 9.68 8.85 -17.80
C ALA A 139 8.96 10.15 -18.19
N VAL A 140 9.44 11.32 -17.76
CA VAL A 140 8.91 12.63 -18.16
C VAL A 140 9.18 12.91 -19.63
N GLN A 141 10.40 12.68 -20.13
CA GLN A 141 10.74 12.83 -21.55
C GLN A 141 9.85 11.95 -22.43
N LYS A 142 9.74 10.65 -22.11
CA LYS A 142 8.92 9.69 -22.86
C LYS A 142 7.42 9.92 -22.70
N ALA A 143 6.97 10.57 -21.62
CA ALA A 143 5.59 11.03 -21.50
C ALA A 143 5.30 12.23 -22.42
N LEU A 144 6.23 13.19 -22.52
CA LEU A 144 6.10 14.35 -23.40
C LEU A 144 6.12 13.94 -24.88
N GLU A 145 7.00 13.00 -25.28
CA GLU A 145 7.07 12.45 -26.64
C GLU A 145 5.72 11.88 -27.16
N VAL A 146 4.82 11.47 -26.25
CA VAL A 146 3.52 10.87 -26.60
C VAL A 146 2.30 11.55 -25.95
N ASN A 147 2.47 12.76 -25.40
CA ASN A 147 1.43 13.53 -24.69
C ASN A 147 0.71 12.75 -23.56
N PHE A 148 1.44 11.91 -22.83
CA PHE A 148 0.87 11.01 -21.81
C PHE A 148 0.39 11.72 -20.54
N PHE A 149 1.12 12.77 -20.11
CA PHE A 149 0.74 13.75 -19.10
C PHE A 149 1.44 15.10 -19.36
N ASP A 150 0.99 16.16 -18.70
CA ASP A 150 1.72 17.43 -18.53
C ASP A 150 1.94 17.70 -17.04
N ILE A 151 3.04 18.38 -16.68
CA ILE A 151 3.32 18.84 -15.31
C ILE A 151 3.21 20.36 -15.32
N TYR A 152 2.32 20.89 -14.49
CA TYR A 152 2.09 22.32 -14.39
C TYR A 152 3.35 23.03 -13.87
N ASP A 153 3.96 23.83 -14.74
CA ASP A 153 5.04 24.75 -14.39
C ASP A 153 4.46 26.17 -14.18
N PRO A 154 4.47 26.71 -12.95
CA PRO A 154 3.96 28.06 -12.68
C PRO A 154 4.70 29.19 -13.39
N ARG A 155 5.84 28.93 -14.05
CA ARG A 155 6.56 29.91 -14.88
C ARG A 155 5.99 29.99 -16.31
N LYS A 156 5.23 28.98 -16.75
CA LYS A 156 4.55 28.99 -18.05
C LYS A 156 3.21 29.74 -17.96
N HIS A 157 2.80 30.36 -19.07
CA HIS A 157 1.52 31.07 -19.20
C HIS A 157 0.42 30.23 -19.86
N SER A 158 0.74 29.00 -20.29
CA SER A 158 -0.15 28.06 -20.96
C SER A 158 0.09 26.63 -20.46
N ILE A 159 -0.90 25.77 -20.63
CA ILE A 159 -0.86 24.33 -20.32
C ILE A 159 -1.08 23.56 -21.63
N SER A 160 -0.55 22.34 -21.77
CA SER A 160 -0.88 21.48 -22.92
C SER A 160 -2.37 21.10 -22.94
N SER A 161 -3.04 21.33 -24.06
CA SER A 161 -4.40 20.82 -24.31
C SER A 161 -4.41 19.41 -24.92
N LEU A 162 -3.23 18.87 -25.27
CA LEU A 162 -3.06 17.53 -25.85
C LEU A 162 -2.98 16.45 -24.77
N CYS A 163 -2.48 16.81 -23.58
CA CYS A 163 -2.28 15.87 -22.48
C CYS A 163 -3.60 15.59 -21.76
N LEU A 164 -3.96 14.31 -21.61
CA LEU A 164 -5.19 13.89 -20.92
C LEU A 164 -5.03 13.80 -19.39
N ARG A 165 -3.83 14.12 -18.86
CA ARG A 165 -3.49 13.98 -17.44
C ARG A 165 -2.63 15.15 -17.01
N HIS A 166 -3.01 15.87 -15.96
CA HIS A 166 -2.21 16.96 -15.41
C HIS A 166 -1.74 16.67 -13.99
N ALA A 167 -0.46 16.92 -13.75
CA ALA A 167 0.17 16.93 -12.43
C ALA A 167 0.36 18.38 -11.96
N ILE A 168 0.03 18.67 -10.70
CA ILE A 168 0.20 19.98 -10.08
C ILE A 168 0.98 19.76 -8.78
N HIS A 169 2.25 20.18 -8.73
CA HIS A 169 3.12 20.01 -7.55
C HIS A 169 3.16 21.24 -6.63
N SER A 170 2.70 22.39 -7.10
CA SER A 170 2.58 23.64 -6.33
C SER A 170 1.68 24.63 -7.06
N GLN A 171 1.29 25.73 -6.38
CA GLN A 171 0.62 26.88 -7.00
C GLN A 171 -0.70 26.51 -7.71
N GLY A 172 -1.41 25.49 -7.23
CA GLY A 172 -2.64 24.97 -7.81
C GLY A 172 -3.79 25.98 -7.82
N LYS A 173 -3.77 26.98 -6.91
CA LYS A 173 -4.63 28.17 -6.98
C LYS A 173 -4.43 28.94 -8.30
N ARG A 174 -3.18 29.04 -8.79
CA ARG A 174 -2.85 29.70 -10.07
C ARG A 174 -3.28 28.82 -11.25
N TYR A 175 -3.04 27.50 -11.19
CA TYR A 175 -3.57 26.54 -12.17
C TYR A 175 -5.09 26.68 -12.36
N LEU A 176 -5.85 26.70 -11.26
CA LEU A 176 -7.32 26.86 -11.26
C LEU A 176 -7.82 28.26 -11.68
N SER A 177 -6.92 29.24 -11.87
CA SER A 177 -7.25 30.58 -12.38
C SER A 177 -7.08 30.74 -13.90
N LEU A 178 -6.50 29.73 -14.56
CA LEU A 178 -6.34 29.70 -16.02
C LEU A 178 -7.65 29.28 -16.70
N ASP A 179 -7.77 29.54 -18.01
CA ASP A 179 -8.87 28.95 -18.79
C ASP A 179 -8.60 27.46 -19.03
N LEU A 180 -9.33 26.64 -18.30
CA LEU A 180 -9.28 25.18 -18.39
C LEU A 180 -10.43 24.62 -19.24
N SER A 181 -11.32 25.45 -19.79
CA SER A 181 -12.60 25.04 -20.41
C SER A 181 -12.47 24.10 -21.60
N ASN A 182 -11.34 24.18 -22.32
CA ASN A 182 -11.06 23.36 -23.51
C ASN A 182 -10.36 22.02 -23.18
N LEU A 183 -10.00 21.75 -21.92
CA LEU A 183 -9.27 20.55 -21.52
C LEU A 183 -10.20 19.35 -21.38
N LYS A 184 -9.78 18.18 -21.90
CA LYS A 184 -10.53 16.91 -21.82
C LYS A 184 -9.84 15.92 -20.87
N LEU A 185 -9.53 16.39 -19.65
CA LEU A 185 -8.74 15.61 -18.70
C LEU A 185 -9.45 14.34 -18.26
N ARG A 186 -8.69 13.26 -18.23
CA ARG A 186 -9.00 11.99 -17.57
C ARG A 186 -8.42 11.90 -16.17
N SER A 187 -7.34 12.65 -15.88
CA SER A 187 -6.63 12.55 -14.61
C SER A 187 -6.16 13.91 -14.13
N LEU A 188 -6.46 14.22 -12.86
CA LEU A 188 -5.97 15.41 -12.17
C LEU A 188 -5.29 14.96 -10.87
N ILE A 189 -3.96 15.07 -10.83
CA ILE A 189 -3.14 14.72 -9.68
C ILE A 189 -2.55 15.99 -9.09
N PHE A 190 -2.95 16.29 -7.86
CA PHE A 190 -2.75 17.56 -7.20
C PHE A 190 -2.04 17.30 -5.88
N LEU A 191 -0.77 17.70 -5.84
CA LEU A 191 0.22 17.43 -4.80
C LEU A 191 0.73 18.75 -4.19
N ASP A 192 -0.12 19.78 -4.19
CA ASP A 192 0.13 21.13 -3.67
C ASP A 192 -0.38 21.22 -2.23
N THR A 193 0.46 20.84 -1.27
CA THR A 193 0.11 20.74 0.16
C THR A 193 -0.31 22.07 0.79
N ASP A 194 0.01 23.19 0.16
CA ASP A 194 -0.35 24.55 0.63
C ASP A 194 -1.76 24.96 0.15
N PHE A 195 -2.44 24.11 -0.62
CA PHE A 195 -3.77 24.40 -1.14
C PHE A 195 -4.85 24.24 -0.07
N LEU A 196 -5.60 25.32 0.16
CA LEU A 196 -6.53 25.49 1.29
C LEU A 196 -8.00 25.67 0.87
N LYS A 197 -8.35 25.62 -0.42
CA LYS A 197 -9.66 26.12 -0.92
C LYS A 197 -10.33 25.23 -1.98
N MET A 198 -10.94 24.12 -1.55
CA MET A 198 -11.77 23.23 -2.39
C MET A 198 -12.80 23.97 -3.27
N GLY A 199 -13.41 25.04 -2.76
CA GLY A 199 -14.40 25.84 -3.50
C GLY A 199 -13.90 26.54 -4.77
N LEU A 200 -12.60 26.52 -5.06
CA LEU A 200 -12.04 26.99 -6.33
C LEU A 200 -12.12 25.94 -7.46
N ILE A 201 -12.37 24.67 -7.15
CA ILE A 201 -12.36 23.58 -8.15
C ILE A 201 -13.73 23.51 -8.85
N LYS A 202 -13.78 23.99 -10.11
CA LYS A 202 -15.00 24.06 -10.94
C LYS A 202 -15.35 22.71 -11.59
N PHE A 203 -15.64 21.69 -10.77
CA PHE A 203 -15.97 20.32 -11.21
C PHE A 203 -16.99 20.25 -12.36
N HIS A 204 -18.08 21.00 -12.24
CA HIS A 204 -19.29 20.88 -13.05
C HIS A 204 -19.11 21.14 -14.55
N ASN A 205 -18.08 21.89 -14.97
CA ASN A 205 -17.82 22.18 -16.40
C ASN A 205 -16.46 21.67 -16.89
N VAL A 206 -15.40 21.79 -16.08
CA VAL A 206 -14.01 21.57 -16.54
C VAL A 206 -13.60 20.09 -16.46
N PHE A 207 -14.10 19.37 -15.45
CA PHE A 207 -13.52 18.10 -15.03
C PHE A 207 -14.46 16.89 -15.26
N GLN A 208 -15.54 17.06 -16.02
CA GLN A 208 -16.57 16.04 -16.26
C GLN A 208 -16.06 14.68 -16.79
N HIS A 209 -14.85 14.63 -17.38
CA HIS A 209 -14.26 13.44 -17.99
C HIS A 209 -13.19 12.75 -17.11
N LEU A 210 -13.01 13.19 -15.86
CA LEU A 210 -12.05 12.57 -14.94
C LEU A 210 -12.44 11.12 -14.59
N TYR A 211 -11.46 10.22 -14.73
CA TYR A 211 -11.40 8.88 -14.16
C TYR A 211 -10.60 8.85 -12.85
N VAL A 212 -9.61 9.75 -12.72
CA VAL A 212 -8.74 9.90 -11.55
C VAL A 212 -8.78 11.34 -11.02
N LEU A 213 -9.07 11.49 -9.74
CA LEU A 213 -8.90 12.73 -8.99
C LEU A 213 -8.13 12.43 -7.70
N TYR A 214 -6.94 13.02 -7.57
CA TYR A 214 -6.07 12.86 -6.40
C TYR A 214 -5.79 14.26 -5.84
N LEU A 215 -6.35 14.58 -4.67
CA LEU A 215 -6.16 15.85 -3.99
C LEU A 215 -5.45 15.65 -2.65
N GLU A 216 -4.15 15.94 -2.64
CA GLU A 216 -3.34 16.11 -1.42
C GLU A 216 -3.43 17.58 -1.01
N MET A 217 -4.09 17.88 0.12
CA MET A 217 -4.30 19.24 0.60
C MET A 217 -3.80 19.42 2.03
N CYS A 218 -3.62 20.68 2.43
CA CYS A 218 -3.37 21.08 3.82
C CYS A 218 -4.51 20.57 4.73
N VAL A 219 -4.15 20.01 5.89
CA VAL A 219 -5.13 19.47 6.85
C VAL A 219 -5.63 20.55 7.82
N ASP A 220 -4.89 21.64 8.01
CA ASP A 220 -5.19 22.68 9.01
C ASP A 220 -6.50 23.45 8.73
N ASN A 221 -7.05 23.33 7.51
CA ASN A 221 -8.32 23.92 7.09
C ASN A 221 -9.30 22.84 6.57
N MET A 222 -9.53 21.81 7.40
CA MET A 222 -10.45 20.69 7.19
C MET A 222 -11.70 21.08 6.40
N SER A 223 -11.70 20.79 5.09
CA SER A 223 -12.60 21.40 4.12
C SER A 223 -13.86 20.55 3.87
N ILE A 224 -14.93 21.22 3.44
CA ILE A 224 -16.14 20.58 2.93
C ILE A 224 -15.99 20.39 1.42
N VAL A 225 -16.29 19.19 0.90
CA VAL A 225 -16.28 18.93 -0.54
C VAL A 225 -17.57 19.50 -1.19
N PRO A 226 -17.49 20.34 -2.24
CA PRO A 226 -18.67 20.88 -2.90
C PRO A 226 -19.53 19.80 -3.58
N ASP A 227 -20.87 19.96 -3.56
CA ASP A 227 -21.84 19.06 -4.23
C ASP A 227 -21.56 18.79 -5.72
N ALA A 228 -20.88 19.73 -6.39
CA ALA A 228 -20.45 19.56 -7.76
C ALA A 228 -19.48 18.37 -7.96
N ILE A 229 -18.91 17.77 -6.90
CA ILE A 229 -18.16 16.51 -7.00
C ILE A 229 -19.01 15.38 -7.61
N GLY A 230 -20.32 15.36 -7.33
CA GLY A 230 -21.25 14.36 -7.86
C GLY A 230 -21.50 14.44 -9.37
N SER A 231 -20.96 15.45 -10.06
CA SER A 231 -20.99 15.53 -11.53
C SER A 231 -19.86 14.77 -12.21
N LEU A 232 -18.89 14.22 -11.48
CA LEU A 232 -17.75 13.48 -12.03
C LEU A 232 -18.11 12.02 -12.36
N TYR A 233 -19.17 11.79 -13.11
CA TYR A 233 -19.79 10.45 -13.28
C TYR A 233 -18.86 9.38 -13.90
N HIS A 234 -17.76 9.74 -14.55
CA HIS A 234 -16.72 8.82 -15.05
C HIS A 234 -15.69 8.39 -14.00
N LEU A 235 -15.68 9.00 -12.80
CA LEU A 235 -14.61 8.84 -11.81
C LEU A 235 -14.55 7.41 -11.25
N LYS A 236 -13.35 6.83 -11.27
CA LYS A 236 -13.02 5.50 -10.71
C LYS A 236 -12.14 5.59 -9.47
N PHE A 237 -11.25 6.59 -9.39
CA PHE A 237 -10.38 6.83 -8.25
C PHE A 237 -10.60 8.24 -7.71
N LEU A 238 -10.94 8.34 -6.42
CA LEU A 238 -11.02 9.58 -5.68
C LEU A 238 -10.15 9.48 -4.43
N ARG A 239 -9.11 10.31 -4.35
CA ARG A 239 -8.37 10.57 -3.12
C ARG A 239 -8.60 12.01 -2.67
N LEU A 240 -8.87 12.15 -1.38
CA LEU A 240 -9.05 13.42 -0.69
C LEU A 240 -8.30 13.39 0.65
N ARG A 241 -7.45 14.38 0.92
CA ARG A 241 -6.88 14.66 2.25
C ARG A 241 -7.34 16.02 2.75
N GLY A 242 -7.48 16.17 4.07
CA GLY A 242 -7.88 17.44 4.69
C GLY A 242 -9.36 17.75 4.54
N ILE A 243 -10.23 16.73 4.56
CA ILE A 243 -11.68 16.87 4.37
C ILE A 243 -12.45 16.53 5.64
N HIS A 244 -13.39 17.39 6.06
CA HIS A 244 -14.34 17.06 7.12
C HIS A 244 -15.58 16.35 6.57
N ASP A 245 -16.26 16.91 5.57
CA ASP A 245 -17.54 16.40 5.05
C ASP A 245 -17.47 16.02 3.56
N LEU A 246 -18.01 14.84 3.23
CA LEU A 246 -18.39 14.49 1.86
C LEU A 246 -19.90 14.75 1.64
N PRO A 247 -20.31 15.37 0.52
CA PRO A 247 -21.71 15.65 0.23
C PRO A 247 -22.45 14.40 -0.25
N SER A 248 -23.76 14.34 -0.04
CA SER A 248 -24.61 13.19 -0.44
C SER A 248 -24.55 12.90 -1.94
N SER A 249 -24.29 13.92 -2.77
CA SER A 249 -24.01 13.79 -4.20
C SER A 249 -22.83 12.89 -4.55
N ILE A 250 -21.96 12.51 -3.59
CA ILE A 250 -20.96 11.45 -3.78
C ILE A 250 -21.60 10.15 -4.28
N GLY A 251 -22.82 9.83 -3.85
CA GLY A 251 -23.55 8.63 -4.27
C GLY A 251 -23.85 8.59 -5.77
N ASN A 252 -23.69 9.69 -6.52
CA ASN A 252 -23.84 9.72 -7.98
C ASN A 252 -22.64 9.07 -8.71
N LEU A 253 -21.50 8.88 -8.04
CA LEU A 253 -20.26 8.37 -8.66
C LEU A 253 -20.31 6.85 -8.84
N LYS A 254 -21.26 6.35 -9.64
CA LYS A 254 -21.52 4.91 -9.81
C LYS A 254 -20.35 4.12 -10.40
N ASN A 255 -19.39 4.78 -11.06
CA ASN A 255 -18.18 4.15 -11.57
C ASN A 255 -17.01 4.10 -10.56
N LEU A 256 -17.18 4.65 -9.34
CA LEU A 256 -16.10 4.75 -8.37
C LEU A 256 -15.69 3.38 -7.83
N GLN A 257 -14.42 3.05 -7.98
CA GLN A 257 -13.79 1.80 -7.57
C GLN A 257 -12.90 1.99 -6.32
N THR A 258 -12.33 3.19 -6.14
CA THR A 258 -11.43 3.51 -5.03
C THR A 258 -11.81 4.86 -4.42
N LEU A 259 -12.06 4.89 -3.11
CA LEU A 259 -12.34 6.08 -2.30
C LEU A 259 -11.38 6.11 -1.11
N LEU A 260 -10.45 7.08 -1.12
CA LEU A 260 -9.50 7.35 -0.04
C LEU A 260 -9.82 8.71 0.57
N VAL A 261 -10.11 8.77 1.87
CA VAL A 261 -10.40 10.03 2.60
C VAL A 261 -9.63 10.07 3.92
N ASN A 262 -8.75 11.07 4.07
CA ASN A 262 -7.95 11.28 5.29
C ASN A 262 -7.26 10.01 5.82
N ASP A 263 -6.67 9.23 4.93
CA ASP A 263 -5.90 8.06 5.30
C ASP A 263 -4.80 8.42 6.31
N TYR A 264 -4.81 7.73 7.45
CA TYR A 264 -3.84 7.89 8.53
C TYR A 264 -3.87 9.24 9.28
N GLY A 265 -5.05 9.75 9.67
CA GLY A 265 -5.08 10.68 10.81
C GLY A 265 -6.40 11.33 11.25
N TYR A 266 -7.37 11.55 10.36
CA TYR A 266 -8.47 12.50 10.65
C TYR A 266 -9.84 11.95 10.28
N PHE A 267 -10.78 11.98 11.23
CA PHE A 267 -12.17 11.57 10.99
C PHE A 267 -12.88 12.47 9.97
N CYS A 268 -13.64 11.87 9.06
CA CYS A 268 -14.58 12.55 8.19
C CYS A 268 -16.05 12.13 8.44
N GLN A 269 -16.97 12.82 7.77
CA GLN A 269 -18.36 12.43 7.63
C GLN A 269 -18.57 11.78 6.26
N LEU A 270 -18.84 10.47 6.24
CA LEU A 270 -19.37 9.81 5.04
C LEU A 270 -20.91 9.92 5.04
N PRO A 271 -21.54 10.45 3.99
CA PRO A 271 -22.99 10.46 3.86
C PRO A 271 -23.50 9.04 3.58
N ARG A 272 -24.76 8.75 3.94
CA ARG A 272 -25.38 7.42 3.76
C ARG A 272 -25.38 6.98 2.28
N GLU A 273 -25.43 7.95 1.35
CA GLU A 273 -25.37 7.75 -0.10
C GLU A 273 -24.03 7.12 -0.58
N THR A 274 -22.98 7.14 0.26
CA THR A 274 -21.73 6.38 0.02
C THR A 274 -22.02 4.87 -0.11
N ALA A 275 -23.05 4.34 0.56
CA ALA A 275 -23.47 2.96 0.44
C ALA A 275 -24.13 2.61 -0.91
N ASP A 276 -24.32 3.59 -1.81
CA ASP A 276 -24.86 3.40 -3.16
C ASP A 276 -23.77 3.43 -4.26
N LEU A 277 -22.49 3.43 -3.87
CA LEU A 277 -21.30 3.27 -4.72
C LEU A 277 -21.05 1.78 -5.08
N ILE A 278 -22.00 1.14 -5.76
CA ILE A 278 -22.04 -0.33 -5.95
C ILE A 278 -20.79 -0.98 -6.58
N ASN A 279 -19.97 -0.22 -7.30
CA ASN A 279 -18.71 -0.68 -7.91
C ASN A 279 -17.46 -0.45 -7.03
N LEU A 280 -17.62 0.04 -5.80
CA LEU A 280 -16.52 0.37 -4.91
C LEU A 280 -15.80 -0.90 -4.44
N ARG A 281 -14.48 -0.95 -4.66
CA ARG A 281 -13.58 -2.06 -4.32
C ARG A 281 -12.71 -1.72 -3.12
N HIS A 282 -12.33 -0.46 -2.97
CA HIS A 282 -11.44 0.01 -1.92
C HIS A 282 -12.06 1.24 -1.23
N LEU A 283 -12.31 1.11 0.07
CA LEU A 283 -12.74 2.20 0.94
C LEU A 283 -11.72 2.32 2.09
N VAL A 284 -10.97 3.42 2.08
CA VAL A 284 -9.98 3.75 3.12
C VAL A 284 -10.34 5.12 3.69
N ALA A 285 -11.03 5.12 4.81
CA ALA A 285 -11.43 6.34 5.51
C ALA A 285 -11.67 6.07 6.99
N SER A 286 -11.10 6.88 7.87
CA SER A 286 -11.60 6.99 9.24
C SER A 286 -12.80 7.93 9.22
N TYR A 287 -13.97 7.46 9.63
CA TYR A 287 -15.20 8.24 9.63
C TYR A 287 -15.99 8.03 10.93
N SER A 288 -16.69 9.07 11.42
CA SER A 288 -17.28 8.99 12.78
C SER A 288 -18.70 8.40 12.83
N LYS A 289 -19.53 8.61 11.80
CA LYS A 289 -20.93 8.12 11.78
C LYS A 289 -21.04 6.77 11.04
N PRO A 290 -21.76 5.76 11.57
CA PRO A 290 -21.94 4.46 10.91
C PRO A 290 -22.48 4.57 9.47
N LEU A 291 -21.75 4.01 8.51
CA LEU A 291 -22.19 3.91 7.12
C LEU A 291 -23.23 2.79 6.98
N LYS A 292 -24.49 3.11 7.26
CA LYS A 292 -25.61 2.16 7.17
C LYS A 292 -25.69 1.53 5.76
N ARG A 293 -26.00 0.23 5.72
CA ARG A 293 -26.13 -0.58 4.48
C ARG A 293 -24.81 -0.80 3.71
N ILE A 294 -23.67 -0.77 4.39
CA ILE A 294 -22.34 -1.06 3.81
C ILE A 294 -22.26 -2.44 3.13
N SER A 295 -23.05 -3.42 3.58
CA SER A 295 -23.20 -4.73 2.94
C SER A 295 -23.68 -4.69 1.48
N LYS A 296 -24.30 -3.58 1.02
CA LYS A 296 -24.63 -3.38 -0.40
C LYS A 296 -23.40 -3.14 -1.30
N LEU A 297 -22.23 -2.89 -0.72
CA LEU A 297 -20.98 -2.67 -1.45
C LEU A 297 -20.27 -4.00 -1.71
N THR A 298 -20.97 -4.95 -2.34
CA THR A 298 -20.51 -6.34 -2.55
C THR A 298 -19.26 -6.46 -3.42
N SER A 299 -18.89 -5.38 -4.13
CA SER A 299 -17.63 -5.22 -4.88
C SER A 299 -16.39 -5.01 -3.99
N LEU A 300 -16.55 -4.73 -2.69
CA LEU A 300 -15.44 -4.40 -1.78
C LEU A 300 -14.44 -5.55 -1.63
N GLN A 301 -13.17 -5.21 -1.77
CA GLN A 301 -12.01 -6.04 -1.41
C GLN A 301 -11.24 -5.48 -0.22
N VAL A 302 -11.19 -4.15 -0.06
CA VAL A 302 -10.39 -3.48 0.97
C VAL A 302 -11.24 -2.46 1.71
N LEU A 303 -11.27 -2.57 3.04
CA LEU A 303 -12.08 -1.75 3.92
C LEU A 303 -11.30 -1.37 5.18
N LYS A 304 -10.79 -0.13 5.24
CA LYS A 304 -9.90 0.33 6.33
C LYS A 304 -10.45 1.61 6.99
N GLY A 305 -10.37 1.67 8.33
CA GLY A 305 -10.76 2.84 9.12
C GLY A 305 -12.16 2.76 9.75
N ILE A 306 -12.73 1.55 9.88
CA ILE A 306 -14.05 1.33 10.50
C ILE A 306 -13.93 1.37 12.03
N HIS A 307 -14.78 2.14 12.71
CA HIS A 307 -14.94 2.04 14.17
C HIS A 307 -15.84 0.85 14.49
N CYS A 308 -15.50 0.02 15.49
CA CYS A 308 -16.15 -1.28 15.74
C CYS A 308 -17.70 -1.21 15.86
N ASP A 309 -18.24 -0.19 16.55
CA ASP A 309 -19.68 0.11 16.68
C ASP A 309 -20.42 0.34 15.34
N GLN A 310 -19.69 0.66 14.27
CA GLN A 310 -20.24 0.83 12.94
C GLN A 310 -20.39 -0.51 12.19
N TRP A 311 -19.72 -1.56 12.68
CA TRP A 311 -19.70 -2.91 12.13
C TRP A 311 -20.57 -3.90 12.92
N LYS A 312 -20.87 -3.64 14.21
CA LYS A 312 -21.65 -4.55 15.07
C LYS A 312 -23.00 -4.98 14.49
N ASP A 313 -23.69 -4.06 13.81
CA ASP A 313 -25.03 -4.26 13.22
C ASP A 313 -24.95 -4.63 11.72
N VAL A 314 -23.76 -4.94 11.19
CA VAL A 314 -23.54 -5.33 9.79
C VAL A 314 -23.56 -6.86 9.69
N ASP A 315 -24.51 -7.39 8.93
CA ASP A 315 -24.35 -8.72 8.32
C ASP A 315 -23.45 -8.59 7.09
N PRO A 316 -22.23 -9.15 7.08
CA PRO A 316 -21.31 -9.06 5.96
C PRO A 316 -21.33 -10.30 5.05
N VAL A 317 -22.36 -11.16 5.13
CA VAL A 317 -22.50 -12.36 4.27
C VAL A 317 -22.39 -12.05 2.77
N ASP A 318 -22.90 -10.90 2.33
CA ASP A 318 -22.86 -10.44 0.94
C ASP A 318 -21.49 -9.84 0.54
N LEU A 319 -20.60 -9.53 1.50
CA LEU A 319 -19.26 -8.97 1.26
C LEU A 319 -18.24 -10.06 0.90
N VAL A 320 -18.65 -10.99 0.05
CA VAL A 320 -17.90 -12.20 -0.35
C VAL A 320 -16.55 -11.89 -1.01
N ASN A 321 -16.34 -10.67 -1.51
CA ASN A 321 -15.08 -10.25 -2.13
C ASN A 321 -14.05 -9.69 -1.13
N LEU A 322 -14.43 -9.43 0.13
CA LEU A 322 -13.59 -8.72 1.09
C LEU A 322 -12.33 -9.51 1.46
N ARG A 323 -11.16 -8.90 1.26
CA ARG A 323 -9.83 -9.47 1.48
C ARG A 323 -9.08 -8.81 2.63
N GLU A 324 -9.26 -7.51 2.81
CA GLU A 324 -8.66 -6.75 3.93
C GLU A 324 -9.72 -5.95 4.69
N LEU A 325 -9.76 -6.15 6.01
CA LEU A 325 -10.57 -5.39 6.96
C LEU A 325 -9.66 -4.77 8.04
N SER A 326 -9.81 -3.47 8.30
CA SER A 326 -9.16 -2.80 9.44
C SER A 326 -10.18 -2.05 10.28
N MET A 327 -10.33 -2.49 11.54
CA MET A 327 -11.21 -1.90 12.55
C MET A 327 -10.42 -1.24 13.70
N HIS A 328 -11.00 -0.21 14.32
CA HIS A 328 -10.45 0.51 15.47
C HIS A 328 -11.52 0.81 16.53
N GLU A 329 -11.10 1.38 17.66
CA GLU A 329 -11.90 1.63 18.87
C GLU A 329 -12.57 0.37 19.45
N ILE A 330 -11.91 -0.78 19.38
CA ILE A 330 -12.42 -2.04 19.94
C ILE A 330 -12.30 -2.02 21.47
N THR A 331 -13.38 -2.39 22.15
CA THR A 331 -13.44 -2.52 23.62
C THR A 331 -13.62 -3.98 24.02
N LYS A 332 -13.37 -4.29 25.29
CA LYS A 332 -13.55 -5.64 25.86
C LYS A 332 -14.99 -6.18 25.73
N THR A 333 -15.97 -5.29 25.58
CA THR A 333 -17.41 -5.62 25.45
C THR A 333 -17.87 -5.87 24.02
N TYR A 334 -17.01 -5.68 23.02
CA TYR A 334 -17.35 -5.88 21.61
C TYR A 334 -17.45 -7.37 21.23
N SER A 335 -18.33 -7.74 20.30
CA SER A 335 -18.39 -9.12 19.74
C SER A 335 -17.80 -9.18 18.34
N LEU A 336 -16.81 -10.05 18.14
CA LEU A 336 -16.18 -10.34 16.84
C LEU A 336 -16.96 -11.39 16.02
N ASN A 337 -18.20 -11.71 16.37
CA ASN A 337 -19.01 -12.68 15.62
C ASN A 337 -19.19 -12.29 14.13
N ASN A 338 -19.25 -11.00 13.83
CA ASN A 338 -19.42 -10.42 12.50
C ASN A 338 -18.17 -10.45 11.60
N ILE A 339 -17.03 -11.01 12.03
CA ILE A 339 -15.95 -11.40 11.10
C ILE A 339 -16.03 -12.87 10.68
N SER A 340 -16.82 -13.71 11.37
CA SER A 340 -16.86 -15.16 11.12
C SER A 340 -17.41 -15.56 9.74
N SER A 341 -18.27 -14.74 9.13
CA SER A 341 -18.82 -14.97 7.79
C SER A 341 -17.87 -14.55 6.65
N LEU A 342 -16.80 -13.80 6.94
CA LEU A 342 -15.84 -13.27 5.96
C LEU A 342 -14.85 -14.34 5.48
N LYS A 343 -15.35 -15.44 4.89
CA LYS A 343 -14.57 -16.61 4.46
C LYS A 343 -13.40 -16.30 3.51
N ASN A 344 -13.45 -15.16 2.81
CA ASN A 344 -12.45 -14.72 1.84
C ASN A 344 -11.39 -13.75 2.40
N LEU A 345 -11.51 -13.35 3.66
CA LEU A 345 -10.61 -12.42 4.33
C LEU A 345 -9.20 -13.02 4.44
N SER A 346 -8.20 -12.27 3.97
CA SER A 346 -6.77 -12.65 4.03
C SER A 346 -5.96 -11.77 4.98
N THR A 347 -6.42 -10.55 5.26
CA THR A 347 -5.77 -9.59 6.15
C THR A 347 -6.78 -8.99 7.11
N LEU A 348 -6.50 -9.05 8.41
CA LEU A 348 -7.31 -8.45 9.46
C LEU A 348 -6.44 -7.61 10.38
N LYS A 349 -6.79 -6.33 10.54
CA LYS A 349 -6.22 -5.45 11.56
C LYS A 349 -7.30 -5.02 12.55
N LEU A 350 -7.07 -5.31 13.82
CA LEU A 350 -7.91 -4.90 14.93
C LEU A 350 -7.09 -3.95 15.82
N CYS A 351 -7.68 -2.81 16.19
CA CYS A 351 -7.10 -1.87 17.16
C CYS A 351 -8.11 -1.60 18.29
N CYS A 352 -7.66 -1.69 19.54
CA CYS A 352 -8.45 -1.29 20.69
C CYS A 352 -8.51 0.23 20.85
N VAL A 353 -9.42 0.69 21.73
CA VAL A 353 -9.29 2.00 22.37
C VAL A 353 -8.00 2.00 23.21
N ALA A 354 -7.37 3.16 23.40
CA ALA A 354 -6.21 3.26 24.30
C ALA A 354 -6.58 2.80 25.73
N TYR A 355 -5.74 1.93 26.30
CA TYR A 355 -5.93 1.29 27.62
C TYR A 355 -7.13 0.34 27.76
N GLU A 356 -7.79 -0.04 26.66
CA GLU A 356 -8.75 -1.15 26.62
C GLU A 356 -8.08 -2.47 26.20
N SER A 357 -8.75 -3.58 26.52
CA SER A 357 -8.35 -4.93 26.08
C SER A 357 -9.25 -5.44 24.96
N PHE A 358 -8.73 -6.40 24.19
CA PHE A 358 -9.52 -7.13 23.23
C PHE A 358 -10.61 -7.97 23.92
N PRO A 359 -11.78 -8.14 23.28
CA PRO A 359 -12.73 -9.18 23.65
C PRO A 359 -12.17 -10.58 23.32
N ASN A 360 -12.92 -11.63 23.63
CA ASN A 360 -12.57 -12.99 23.23
C ASN A 360 -12.37 -13.09 21.70
N LEU A 361 -11.19 -13.56 21.30
CA LEU A 361 -10.74 -13.65 19.90
C LEU A 361 -11.13 -14.97 19.20
N GLU A 362 -11.91 -15.84 19.84
CA GLU A 362 -12.29 -17.17 19.32
C GLU A 362 -12.85 -17.18 17.88
N TYR A 363 -13.51 -16.09 17.46
CA TYR A 363 -14.05 -15.94 16.10
C TYR A 363 -12.99 -15.86 14.99
N LEU A 364 -11.72 -15.61 15.34
CA LEU A 364 -10.60 -15.68 14.38
C LEU A 364 -10.49 -17.08 13.74
N SER A 365 -10.80 -18.14 14.47
CA SER A 365 -10.81 -19.54 13.98
C SER A 365 -11.66 -19.74 12.73
N SER A 366 -12.73 -18.95 12.56
CA SER A 366 -13.64 -19.03 11.41
C SER A 366 -13.05 -18.42 10.13
N CYS A 367 -12.03 -17.55 10.26
CA CYS A 367 -11.40 -16.83 9.16
C CYS A 367 -10.36 -17.73 8.44
N GLN A 368 -10.81 -18.83 7.83
CA GLN A 368 -9.94 -19.90 7.32
C GLN A 368 -8.88 -19.48 6.29
N ASN A 369 -9.05 -18.33 5.60
CA ASN A 369 -8.08 -17.79 4.64
C ASN A 369 -7.19 -16.67 5.20
N LEU A 370 -7.26 -16.38 6.51
CA LEU A 370 -6.56 -15.27 7.16
C LEU A 370 -5.05 -15.52 7.24
N GLN A 371 -4.30 -14.92 6.32
CA GLN A 371 -2.84 -15.02 6.27
C GLN A 371 -2.13 -13.99 7.16
N LYS A 372 -2.76 -12.84 7.40
CA LYS A 372 -2.15 -11.67 8.04
C LYS A 372 -3.03 -11.15 9.17
N LEU A 373 -2.58 -11.28 10.41
CA LEU A 373 -3.27 -10.78 11.60
C LEU A 373 -2.46 -9.66 12.28
N TRP A 374 -3.12 -8.57 12.62
CA TRP A 374 -2.57 -7.47 13.41
C TRP A 374 -3.50 -7.14 14.57
N LEU A 375 -2.97 -7.24 15.80
CA LEU A 375 -3.66 -6.85 17.03
C LEU A 375 -2.89 -5.68 17.67
N ASP A 376 -3.53 -4.51 17.79
CA ASP A 376 -2.98 -3.29 18.41
C ASP A 376 -3.84 -2.95 19.66
N GLY A 377 -3.42 -3.40 20.84
CA GLY A 377 -4.22 -3.34 22.08
C GLY A 377 -3.94 -4.50 23.04
N GLN A 378 -4.37 -4.36 24.29
CA GLN A 378 -4.09 -5.32 25.38
C GLN A 378 -4.79 -6.66 25.17
N ILE A 379 -4.12 -7.77 25.48
CA ILE A 379 -4.70 -9.12 25.43
C ILE A 379 -4.57 -9.74 26.82
N GLU A 380 -5.67 -9.90 27.55
CA GLU A 380 -5.62 -10.45 28.93
C GLU A 380 -5.12 -11.90 28.97
N LYS A 381 -5.50 -12.70 27.97
CA LYS A 381 -4.98 -14.04 27.74
C LYS A 381 -4.96 -14.34 26.25
N LEU A 382 -3.83 -14.84 25.76
CA LEU A 382 -3.71 -15.27 24.37
C LEU A 382 -4.57 -16.53 24.13
N PRO A 383 -5.34 -16.62 23.02
CA PRO A 383 -6.08 -17.82 22.67
C PRO A 383 -5.17 -19.05 22.53
N LEU A 384 -5.74 -20.25 22.64
CA LEU A 384 -5.02 -21.48 22.31
C LEU A 384 -4.68 -21.52 20.80
N SER A 385 -3.63 -22.24 20.42
CA SER A 385 -3.18 -22.34 19.02
C SER A 385 -4.28 -22.84 18.07
N GLU A 386 -5.17 -23.68 18.57
CA GLU A 386 -6.35 -24.24 17.88
C GLU A 386 -7.43 -23.19 17.55
N GLN A 387 -7.44 -22.05 18.25
CA GLN A 387 -8.37 -20.94 18.03
C GLN A 387 -7.86 -19.95 16.96
N PHE A 388 -6.62 -20.12 16.49
CA PHE A 388 -6.08 -19.38 15.36
C PHE A 388 -6.19 -20.21 14.07
N PRO A 389 -6.56 -19.61 12.92
CA PRO A 389 -6.60 -20.33 11.66
C PRO A 389 -5.17 -20.69 11.20
N ASN A 390 -4.95 -21.97 10.87
CA ASN A 390 -3.65 -22.50 10.44
C ASN A 390 -3.04 -21.80 9.20
N SER A 391 -3.80 -20.98 8.48
CA SER A 391 -3.36 -20.19 7.33
C SER A 391 -2.60 -18.91 7.69
N ILE A 392 -2.52 -18.53 8.98
CA ILE A 392 -1.71 -17.38 9.43
C ILE A 392 -0.24 -17.61 9.08
N ALA A 393 0.20 -16.86 8.07
CA ALA A 393 1.61 -16.72 7.70
C ALA A 393 2.30 -15.61 8.50
N MET A 394 1.52 -14.67 9.05
CA MET A 394 2.07 -13.48 9.69
C MET A 394 1.21 -12.95 10.83
N MET A 395 1.84 -12.66 11.98
CA MET A 395 1.18 -12.06 13.14
C MET A 395 1.96 -10.85 13.70
N VAL A 396 1.25 -9.74 13.93
CA VAL A 396 1.72 -8.60 14.74
C VAL A 396 0.92 -8.55 16.03
N LEU A 397 1.62 -8.49 17.17
CA LEU A 397 1.06 -8.12 18.46
C LEU A 397 1.68 -6.79 18.90
N ARG A 398 0.85 -5.78 19.14
CA ARG A 398 1.30 -4.45 19.60
C ARG A 398 0.53 -4.04 20.85
N TYR A 399 1.26 -3.53 21.85
CA TYR A 399 0.71 -3.14 23.16
C TYR A 399 -0.16 -4.23 23.82
N SER A 400 0.16 -5.50 23.54
CA SER A 400 -0.64 -6.63 24.03
C SER A 400 -0.39 -6.96 25.49
N GLU A 401 0.73 -6.52 26.06
CA GLU A 401 1.07 -6.57 27.49
C GLU A 401 0.84 -7.96 28.15
N LEU A 402 1.08 -9.03 27.38
CA LEU A 402 0.91 -10.41 27.83
C LEU A 402 1.85 -10.74 28.99
N MET A 403 1.31 -11.39 30.03
CA MET A 403 2.09 -11.83 31.19
C MET A 403 2.49 -13.31 31.11
N GLU A 404 1.69 -14.15 30.44
CA GLU A 404 2.04 -15.52 30.04
C GLU A 404 2.93 -15.49 28.78
N ASP A 405 3.90 -16.40 28.65
CA ASP A 405 4.84 -16.44 27.51
C ASP A 405 4.13 -16.89 26.21
N PRO A 406 4.01 -16.01 25.19
CA PRO A 406 3.31 -16.31 23.95
C PRO A 406 4.05 -17.32 23.06
N MET A 407 5.34 -17.58 23.28
CA MET A 407 6.16 -18.39 22.36
C MET A 407 5.70 -19.85 22.29
N SER A 408 5.11 -20.37 23.37
CA SER A 408 4.52 -21.71 23.43
C SER A 408 3.34 -21.87 22.46
N THR A 409 2.36 -20.96 22.51
CA THR A 409 1.21 -20.93 21.61
C THR A 409 1.59 -20.60 20.17
N LEU A 410 2.34 -19.50 19.97
CA LEU A 410 2.63 -18.99 18.63
C LEU A 410 3.59 -19.91 17.86
N GLY A 411 4.46 -20.63 18.58
CA GLY A 411 5.40 -21.59 18.01
C GLY A 411 4.77 -22.84 17.42
N ILE A 412 3.49 -23.11 17.68
CA ILE A 412 2.74 -24.24 17.13
C ILE A 412 2.10 -23.90 15.76
N LEU A 413 1.96 -22.61 15.42
CA LEU A 413 1.26 -22.17 14.20
C LEU A 413 2.00 -22.62 12.92
N PRO A 414 1.42 -23.52 12.10
CA PRO A 414 2.19 -24.34 11.16
C PRO A 414 2.70 -23.59 9.93
N ASN A 415 2.17 -22.39 9.63
CA ASN A 415 2.58 -21.57 8.50
C ASN A 415 3.24 -20.24 8.91
N LEU A 416 3.43 -19.97 10.20
CA LEU A 416 3.89 -18.66 10.69
C LEU A 416 5.34 -18.37 10.25
N ARG A 417 5.49 -17.46 9.28
CA ARG A 417 6.77 -17.01 8.70
C ARG A 417 7.30 -15.74 9.33
N ASN A 418 6.43 -14.85 9.78
CA ASN A 418 6.86 -13.60 10.40
C ASN A 418 6.07 -13.31 11.68
N LEU A 419 6.79 -13.04 12.77
CA LEU A 419 6.23 -12.67 14.06
C LEU A 419 6.84 -11.33 14.52
N ASP A 420 6.00 -10.38 14.87
CA ASP A 420 6.39 -9.04 15.28
C ASP A 420 5.74 -8.67 16.62
N LEU A 421 6.56 -8.51 17.66
CA LEU A 421 6.14 -8.31 19.06
C LEU A 421 6.60 -6.93 19.57
N PHE A 422 5.71 -5.94 19.47
CA PHE A 422 5.96 -4.55 19.90
C PHE A 422 5.25 -4.26 21.22
N ARG A 423 5.97 -4.12 22.35
CA ARG A 423 5.34 -4.01 23.69
C ARG A 423 4.31 -5.11 23.97
N ALA A 424 4.52 -6.28 23.38
CA ALA A 424 3.53 -7.37 23.37
C ALA A 424 3.59 -8.27 24.60
N TYR A 425 4.72 -8.27 25.32
CA TYR A 425 5.00 -9.14 26.46
C TYR A 425 5.62 -8.33 27.61
N GLY A 426 5.02 -8.43 28.80
CA GLY A 426 5.40 -7.72 30.02
C GLY A 426 6.19 -8.56 31.02
N GLY A 427 6.36 -9.86 30.78
CA GLY A 427 7.13 -10.76 31.65
C GLY A 427 8.64 -10.73 31.42
N LYS A 428 9.36 -11.66 32.06
CA LYS A 428 10.83 -11.68 32.16
C LYS A 428 11.54 -12.66 31.21
N GLU A 429 10.88 -13.75 30.84
CA GLU A 429 11.55 -14.90 30.22
C GLU A 429 10.66 -15.46 29.10
N ILE A 430 11.22 -15.63 27.90
CA ILE A 430 10.55 -16.31 26.78
C ILE A 430 11.25 -17.63 26.47
N THR A 431 10.48 -18.68 26.20
CA THR A 431 10.97 -20.04 25.97
C THR A 431 10.42 -20.62 24.68
N CYS A 432 11.29 -20.88 23.72
CA CYS A 432 10.95 -21.58 22.50
C CYS A 432 11.35 -23.06 22.63
N SER A 433 10.36 -23.94 22.78
CA SER A 433 10.53 -25.40 22.91
C SER A 433 10.91 -26.08 21.59
N ASP A 434 11.54 -27.25 21.62
CA ASP A 434 11.94 -27.99 20.42
C ASP A 434 10.78 -28.21 19.41
N ASN A 435 11.12 -28.17 18.11
CA ASN A 435 10.22 -28.18 16.95
C ASN A 435 9.26 -26.98 16.81
N SER A 436 9.28 -26.00 17.73
CA SER A 436 8.52 -24.76 17.56
C SER A 436 9.04 -23.89 16.41
N PHE A 437 8.13 -23.09 15.84
CA PHE A 437 8.40 -22.10 14.79
C PHE A 437 9.01 -22.70 13.52
N SER A 438 8.48 -23.85 13.09
CA SER A 438 8.97 -24.66 11.95
C SER A 438 9.02 -23.94 10.59
N GLN A 439 8.29 -22.83 10.43
CA GLN A 439 8.29 -22.00 9.22
C GLN A 439 8.78 -20.55 9.45
N LEU A 440 9.23 -20.20 10.66
CA LEU A 440 9.53 -18.80 10.99
C LEU A 440 10.82 -18.32 10.32
N GLU A 441 10.70 -17.29 9.50
CA GLU A 441 11.78 -16.67 8.74
C GLU A 441 12.21 -15.30 9.30
N ILE A 442 11.29 -14.56 9.91
CA ILE A 442 11.58 -13.27 10.57
C ILE A 442 10.94 -13.20 11.96
N LEU A 443 11.76 -12.97 12.98
CA LEU A 443 11.32 -12.64 14.33
C LEU A 443 11.67 -11.19 14.65
N ARG A 444 10.73 -10.44 15.25
CA ARG A 444 11.00 -9.12 15.80
C ARG A 444 10.50 -8.97 17.23
N LEU A 445 11.38 -8.45 18.09
CA LEU A 445 11.15 -8.16 19.50
C LEU A 445 11.45 -6.66 19.74
N GLU A 446 10.43 -5.85 20.02
CA GLU A 446 10.59 -4.41 20.23
C GLU A 446 9.93 -3.92 21.53
N CYS A 447 10.63 -3.04 22.25
CA CYS A 447 10.15 -2.40 23.48
C CYS A 447 9.69 -3.41 24.54
N LEU A 448 10.37 -4.56 24.65
CA LEU A 448 10.09 -5.56 25.68
C LEU A 448 10.87 -5.19 26.95
N GLU A 449 10.40 -4.15 27.63
CA GLU A 449 11.09 -3.43 28.73
C GLU A 449 11.48 -4.33 29.93
N ASN A 450 10.80 -5.48 30.09
CA ASN A 450 11.01 -6.44 31.17
C ASN A 450 11.76 -7.72 30.77
N LEU A 451 12.01 -7.94 29.48
CA LEU A 451 12.60 -9.19 29.00
C LEU A 451 14.07 -9.29 29.44
N GLU A 452 14.36 -10.25 30.31
CA GLU A 452 15.69 -10.51 30.89
C GLU A 452 16.38 -11.72 30.25
N ARG A 453 15.61 -12.74 29.83
CA ARG A 453 16.14 -14.00 29.24
C ARG A 453 15.34 -14.47 28.02
N TRP A 454 16.05 -15.08 27.08
CA TRP A 454 15.48 -15.83 25.96
C TRP A 454 16.07 -17.25 25.96
N HIS A 455 15.22 -18.24 26.21
CA HIS A 455 15.56 -19.66 26.16
C HIS A 455 15.16 -20.23 24.80
N LEU A 456 16.11 -20.87 24.11
CA LEU A 456 15.97 -21.35 22.74
C LEU A 456 16.47 -22.80 22.66
N ALA A 457 15.58 -23.75 22.38
CA ALA A 457 15.96 -25.15 22.20
C ALA A 457 16.66 -25.42 20.84
N THR A 458 17.28 -26.60 20.73
CA THR A 458 18.26 -26.89 19.67
C THR A 458 17.66 -26.95 18.27
N SER A 459 16.43 -27.47 18.13
CA SER A 459 15.75 -27.65 16.82
C SER A 459 14.88 -26.48 16.36
N VAL A 460 14.83 -25.40 17.14
CA VAL A 460 13.88 -24.28 16.99
C VAL A 460 14.21 -23.36 15.81
N MET A 461 13.17 -22.80 15.16
CA MET A 461 13.29 -21.79 14.10
C MET A 461 14.29 -22.18 12.99
N PRO A 462 14.11 -23.34 12.32
CA PRO A 462 15.10 -23.87 11.36
C PRO A 462 15.23 -23.05 10.08
N LEU A 463 14.27 -22.15 9.77
CA LEU A 463 14.25 -21.32 8.57
C LEU A 463 14.50 -19.83 8.85
N ILE A 464 15.00 -19.47 10.05
CA ILE A 464 15.20 -18.07 10.43
C ILE A 464 16.23 -17.39 9.52
N LYS A 465 15.83 -16.29 8.89
CA LYS A 465 16.66 -15.45 8.03
C LYS A 465 16.98 -14.13 8.72
N GLY A 466 15.98 -13.55 9.39
CA GLY A 466 16.04 -12.20 9.95
C GLY A 466 15.62 -12.10 11.42
N LEU A 467 16.36 -11.31 12.20
CA LEU A 467 16.11 -11.08 13.62
C LEU A 467 16.23 -9.59 13.97
N GLY A 468 15.10 -8.95 14.27
CA GLY A 468 15.05 -7.60 14.84
C GLY A 468 14.94 -7.64 16.37
N ILE A 469 15.87 -6.96 17.07
CA ILE A 469 15.75 -6.70 18.51
C ILE A 469 16.02 -5.21 18.74
N HIS A 470 15.07 -4.49 19.35
CA HIS A 470 15.22 -3.04 19.61
C HIS A 470 14.53 -2.66 20.93
N ARG A 471 15.17 -1.82 21.75
CA ARG A 471 14.63 -1.37 23.06
C ARG A 471 14.18 -2.53 23.96
N CYS A 472 15.02 -3.57 24.08
CA CYS A 472 14.86 -4.63 25.09
C CYS A 472 15.98 -4.47 26.14
N PRO A 473 15.95 -3.42 26.99
CA PRO A 473 17.11 -2.95 27.74
C PRO A 473 17.63 -3.90 28.82
N LYS A 474 16.84 -4.90 29.21
CA LYS A 474 17.21 -5.91 30.22
C LYS A 474 17.68 -7.25 29.62
N LEU A 475 17.58 -7.44 28.30
CA LEU A 475 17.90 -8.73 27.67
C LEU A 475 19.42 -8.93 27.72
N HIS A 476 19.89 -9.72 28.68
CA HIS A 476 21.30 -9.83 29.01
C HIS A 476 22.13 -10.49 27.92
N GLU A 477 21.56 -11.49 27.24
CA GLU A 477 22.21 -12.23 26.16
C GLU A 477 21.19 -12.68 25.10
N ILE A 478 21.64 -12.69 23.85
CA ILE A 478 20.96 -13.30 22.70
C ILE A 478 21.52 -14.72 22.55
N PRO A 479 20.70 -15.78 22.42
CA PRO A 479 21.19 -17.16 22.26
C PRO A 479 22.20 -17.31 21.12
N ASP A 480 23.21 -18.17 21.26
CA ASP A 480 24.32 -18.27 20.28
C ASP A 480 23.84 -18.50 18.83
N ARG A 481 22.89 -19.41 18.63
CA ARG A 481 22.25 -19.68 17.32
C ARG A 481 21.59 -18.44 16.68
N MET A 482 21.34 -17.40 17.46
CA MET A 482 20.68 -16.15 17.09
C MET A 482 21.66 -14.96 17.04
N LYS A 483 22.97 -15.17 17.25
CA LYS A 483 23.99 -14.11 17.14
C LYS A 483 24.30 -13.78 15.67
N ASP A 484 24.39 -14.80 14.80
CA ASP A 484 24.77 -14.67 13.38
C ASP A 484 23.61 -14.39 12.40
N VAL A 485 22.35 -14.38 12.89
CA VAL A 485 21.15 -14.13 12.06
C VAL A 485 21.09 -12.67 11.59
N GLU A 486 20.67 -12.43 10.34
CA GLU A 486 20.68 -11.09 9.73
C GLU A 486 19.82 -10.10 10.52
N ARG A 487 20.37 -8.92 10.82
CA ARG A 487 19.70 -7.90 11.64
C ARG A 487 18.72 -7.08 10.82
N THR A 488 17.46 -7.52 10.76
CA THR A 488 16.41 -6.74 10.06
C THR A 488 16.15 -5.44 10.82
N PRO A 489 16.15 -4.27 10.15
CA PRO A 489 15.72 -3.03 10.77
C PRO A 489 14.22 -3.05 11.07
N PHE A 490 13.84 -2.30 12.10
CA PHE A 490 12.45 -1.93 12.35
C PHE A 490 12.00 -0.86 11.35
N GLN A 491 10.69 -0.80 11.07
CA GLN A 491 10.13 -0.04 9.96
C GLN A 491 8.84 0.70 10.32
#